data_AF-A0A4Q9DM69-F1
#
_entry.id   AF-A0A4Q9DM69-F1
#
_cell.length_a   1.000
_cell.length_b   1.000
_cell.length_c   1.000
_cell.angle_alpha   90.00
_cell.angle_beta   90.00
_cell.angle_gamma   90.00
#
_symmetry.space_group_name_H-M   'P 1'
#
loop_
_entity.id
_entity.type
_entity.pdbx_description
1 polymer ?
#
loop_
_entity_poly.entity_id
_entity_poly.type
_entity_poly.pdbx_seq_one_letter_code
_entity_poly.pdbx_strand_id
1 'polypeptide(L)' 'MVIATFVYLLIALYEWRFLASHRRKKRTYWITACFIVFAYIYTLAVILAKHFPGPNRLLELVFGT' A
#
# COMPACT_ATOMS: atom_id res chain seq x y z
N MET A 1 3.11 6.83 7.14
CA MET A 1 2.23 7.02 5.96
C MET A 1 2.97 7.73 4.84
N VAL A 2 3.40 8.98 5.05
CA VAL A 2 4.12 9.78 4.04
C VAL A 2 5.31 9.05 3.40
N ILE A 3 6.19 8.42 4.20
CA ILE A 3 7.36 7.68 3.68
C ILE A 3 6.95 6.53 2.76
N ALA A 4 5.95 5.73 3.15
CA ALA A 4 5.45 4.63 2.33
C ALA A 4 4.88 5.13 1.00
N THR A 5 4.12 6.23 1.04
CA THR A 5 3.57 6.86 -0.18
C THR A 5 4.69 7.30 -1.13
N PHE A 6 5.78 7.90 -0.63
CA PHE A 6 6.93 8.29 -1.46
C PHE A 6 7.62 7.08 -2.11
N VAL A 7 7.80 5.98 -1.37
CA VAL A 7 8.39 4.75 -1.92
C VAL A 7 7.55 4.18 -3.06
N TYR A 8 6.23 4.08 -2.87
CA TYR A 8 5.33 3.60 -3.92
C TYR A 8 5.29 4.53 -5.14
N LEU A 9 5.44 5.84 -4.93
CA LEU A 9 5.49 6.82 -6.01
C LEU A 9 6.77 6.66 -6.86
N LEU A 10 7.92 6.44 -6.22
CA LEU A 10 9.17 6.13 -6.91
C LEU A 10 9.10 4.82 -7.70
N ILE A 11 8.52 3.77 -7.10
CA ILE A 11 8.32 2.47 -7.77
C ILE A 11 7.40 2.65 -8.98
N ALA A 12 6.29 3.38 -8.84
CA ALA A 12 5.37 3.64 -9.93
C ALA A 12 6.04 4.40 -11.08
N LEU A 13 6.84 5.42 -10.79
CA LEU A 13 7.58 6.17 -11.81
C LEU A 13 8.63 5.29 -12.51
N TYR A 14 9.36 4.47 -11.76
CA TYR A 14 10.36 3.55 -12.32
C TYR A 14 9.71 2.53 -13.27
N GLU A 15 8.66 1.85 -12.81
CA GLU A 15 7.91 0.87 -13.60
C GLU A 15 7.30 1.52 -14.85
N TRP A 16 6.73 2.71 -14.72
CA TRP A 16 6.16 3.43 -15.86
C TRP A 16 7.22 3.77 -16.90
N ARG A 17 8.40 4.23 -16.48
CA ARG A 17 9.52 4.52 -17.38
C ARG A 17 10.04 3.26 -18.06
N PHE A 18 10.13 2.15 -17.32
CA PHE A 18 10.55 0.86 -17.85
C PHE A 18 9.56 0.33 -18.91
N LEU A 19 8.27 0.38 -18.62
CA LEU A 19 7.21 -0.03 -19.55
C LEU A 19 7.17 0.87 -20.80
N ALA A 20 7.43 2.17 -20.63
CA ALA A 20 7.49 3.14 -21.71
C ALA A 20 8.70 2.92 -22.63
N SER A 21 9.88 2.67 -22.04
CA SER A 21 11.09 2.41 -22.84
C SER A 21 10.97 1.12 -23.65
N HIS A 22 10.24 0.12 -23.14
CA HIS A 22 10.04 -1.17 -23.81
C HIS A 22 8.78 -1.23 -24.69
N ARG A 23 8.09 -0.10 -24.92
CA ARG A 23 6.86 0.00 -25.74
C ARG A 23 5.85 -1.13 -25.45
N ARG A 24 5.66 -1.46 -24.17
CA ARG A 24 4.76 -2.56 -23.77
C ARG A 24 3.29 -2.25 -24.12
N LYS A 25 2.49 -3.30 -24.29
CA LYS A 25 1.05 -3.17 -24.57
C LYS A 25 0.33 -2.45 -23.44
N LYS A 26 -0.71 -1.66 -23.76
CA LYS A 26 -1.54 -0.95 -22.77
C LYS A 26 -2.08 -1.85 -21.65
N ARG A 27 -2.34 -3.13 -21.95
CA ARG A 27 -2.77 -4.13 -20.95
C ARG A 27 -1.74 -4.35 -19.84
N THR A 28 -0.45 -4.35 -20.16
CA THR A 28 0.62 -4.52 -19.16
C THR A 28 0.66 -3.36 -18.18
N TYR A 29 0.45 -2.11 -18.65
CA TYR A 29 0.37 -0.94 -17.77
C TYR A 29 -0.75 -1.06 -16.73
N TRP A 30 -1.93 -1.51 -17.15
CA TRP A 30 -3.06 -1.72 -16.24
C TRP A 30 -2.77 -2.81 -15.21
N ILE A 31 -2.14 -3.92 -15.63
CA ILE A 31 -1.78 -5.01 -14.70
C ILE A 31 -0.77 -4.50 -13.66
N THR A 32 0.29 -3.81 -14.09
CA THR A 32 1.31 -3.28 -13.18
C THR A 32 0.73 -2.22 -12.24
N ALA A 33 -0.11 -1.32 -12.76
CA ALA A 33 -0.79 -0.31 -11.94
C ALA A 33 -1.70 -0.95 -10.88
N CYS A 34 -2.51 -1.95 -11.25
CA CYS A 34 -3.34 -2.69 -10.30
C CYS A 34 -2.51 -3.36 -9.20
N PHE A 35 -1.36 -3.96 -9.54
CA PHE A 35 -0.48 -4.60 -8.56
C PHE A 35 0.12 -3.59 -7.57
N ILE A 36 0.59 -2.45 -8.07
CA ILE A 36 1.15 -1.37 -7.23
C ILE A 36 0.07 -0.81 -6.30
N VAL A 37 -1.14 -0.56 -6.81
CA VAL A 37 -2.27 -0.07 -6.00
C VAL A 37 -2.66 -1.09 -4.93
N PHE A 38 -2.76 -2.37 -5.29
CA PHE A 38 -3.11 -3.43 -4.33
C PHE A 38 -2.08 -3.53 -3.21
N ALA A 39 -0.78 -3.51 -3.54
CA ALA A 39 0.29 -3.53 -2.56
C ALA A 39 0.26 -2.28 -1.66
N TYR A 40 -0.02 -1.10 -2.21
CA TYR A 40 -0.17 0.12 -1.41
C TYR A 40 -1.34 0.00 -0.42
N ILE A 41 -2.50 -0.47 -0.88
CA ILE A 41 -3.69 -0.70 -0.02
C ILE A 41 -3.38 -1.69 1.10
N TYR A 42 -2.71 -2.80 0.80
CA TYR A 42 -2.30 -3.78 1.80
C TYR A 42 -1.42 -3.15 2.88
N THR A 43 -0.42 -2.38 2.47
CA THR A 43 0.47 -1.67 3.40
C THR A 43 -0.30 -0.66 4.26
N LEU A 44 -1.28 0.02 3.66
CA LEU A 44 -2.18 0.96 4.35
C LEU A 44 -3.01 0.22 5.40
N ALA A 45 -3.59 -0.93 5.06
CA ALA A 45 -4.35 -1.77 5.97
C ALA A 45 -3.51 -2.28 7.14
N VAL A 46 -2.26 -2.70 6.90
CA VAL A 46 -1.33 -3.14 7.96
C VAL A 46 -0.98 -1.99 8.91
N ILE A 47 -0.71 -0.79 8.39
CA ILE A 47 -0.42 0.39 9.22
C ILE A 47 -1.66 0.78 10.03
N LEU A 48 -2.85 0.76 9.41
CA LEU A 48 -4.10 1.08 10.09
C LEU A 48 -4.38 0.06 11.20
N ALA A 49 -4.17 -1.23 10.95
CA ALA A 49 -4.30 -2.28 11.94
C ALA A 49 -3.30 -2.14 13.10
N LYS A 50 -2.08 -1.64 12.85
CA LYS A 50 -1.11 -1.32 13.91
C LYS A 50 -1.50 -0.11 14.75
N HIS A 51 -2.28 0.82 14.19
CA HIS A 51 -2.80 1.97 14.92
C HIS A 51 -4.09 1.67 15.68
N PHE A 52 -4.76 0.56 15.38
CA PHE A 52 -5.80 0.05 16.26
C PHE A 52 -5.18 -0.28 17.62
N PRO A 53 -5.76 0.21 18.72
CA PRO A 53 -5.28 -0.10 20.06
C PRO A 53 -5.27 -1.63 20.21
N GLY A 54 -4.13 -2.19 20.62
CA GLY A 54 -3.98 -3.62 20.78
C GLY A 54 -5.11 -4.21 21.62
N PRO A 55 -5.46 -5.50 21.44
CA PRO A 55 -6.61 -6.14 22.08
C PRO A 55 -6.63 -5.95 23.60
N ASN A 56 -5.48 -5.72 24.25
CA ASN A 56 -5.38 -5.36 25.66
C ASN A 56 -6.09 -4.05 26.02
N ARG A 57 -6.02 -3.00 25.20
CA ARG A 57 -6.76 -1.74 25.42
C ARG A 57 -8.26 -1.88 25.15
N LEU A 58 -8.65 -2.79 24.25
CA LEU A 58 -10.06 -3.13 24.02
C LEU A 58 -10.62 -3.95 25.19
N LEU A 59 -9.84 -4.85 25.76
CA LEU A 59 -10.18 -5.59 26.97
C LEU A 59 -10.26 -4.67 28.20
N GLU A 60 -9.36 -3.69 28.36
CA GLU A 60 -9.45 -2.66 29.40
C GLU A 60 -10.73 -1.81 29.28
N LEU A 61 -11.19 -1.52 28.06
CA LEU A 61 -12.40 -0.72 27.84
C LEU A 61 -13.70 -1.50 28.06
N VAL A 62 -13.67 -2.82 27.89
CA VAL A 62 -14.83 -3.71 28.00
C VAL A 62 -14.91 -4.41 29.38
N PHE A 63 -13.76 -4.74 29.97
CA PHE A 63 -13.64 -5.50 31.21
C PHE A 63 -12.90 -4.74 32.33
N GLY A 64 -12.45 -3.50 32.10
CA GLY A 64 -11.73 -2.69 33.10
C GLY A 64 -12.61 -1.91 34.08
N THR A 65 -13.73 -2.49 34.49
CA THR A 65 -14.54 -2.05 35.65
C THR A 65 -14.48 -3.10 36.74
#